data_AF-A0A7J0BWM2-F1
#
_entry.id   AF-A0A7J0BWM2-F1
#
_cell.length_a   1.000
_cell.length_b   1.000
_cell.length_c   1.000
_cell.angle_alpha   90.00
_cell.angle_beta   90.00
_cell.angle_gamma   90.00
#
_symmetry.space_group_name_H-M   'P 1'
#
loop_
_entity.id
_entity.type
_entity.pdbx_description
1 polymer ?
#
loop_
_entity_poly.entity_id
_entity_poly.type
_entity_poly.pdbx_seq_one_letter_code
_entity_poly.pdbx_strand_id
1 'polypeptide(L)'
;MPYIPQERRKVFNEALARCAAEIQNEGELNYCIYAMCTMLIGRTGKSYAKLSMCSGAMEHAKLEWYRRQLAPYEDEKIAEHGDI
;
A
#
# COMPACT_ATOMS: atom_id res chain seq x y z
N MET A 1 7.66 3.22 -1.24
CA MET A 1 8.45 3.00 -2.46
C MET A 1 9.81 3.68 -2.37
N PRO A 2 10.92 2.97 -2.65
CA PRO A 2 12.28 3.45 -2.41
C PRO A 2 12.66 4.69 -3.23
N TYR A 3 12.09 4.86 -4.42
CA TYR A 3 12.37 5.98 -5.32
C TYR A 3 11.71 7.31 -4.95
N ILE A 4 10.83 7.35 -3.94
CA ILE A 4 10.23 8.60 -3.46
C ILE A 4 11.17 9.20 -2.40
N PRO A 5 11.65 10.45 -2.52
CA PRO A 5 12.49 11.07 -1.48
C PRO A 5 11.81 11.08 -0.12
N GLN A 6 12.56 10.87 0.96
CA GLN A 6 11.99 10.74 2.32
C GLN A 6 11.17 11.98 2.73
N GLU A 7 11.68 13.17 2.45
CA GLU A 7 10.96 14.43 2.72
C GLU A 7 9.62 14.51 2.00
N ARG A 8 9.52 13.96 0.78
CA ARG A 8 8.26 13.92 0.05
C ARG A 8 7.25 12.97 0.70
N ARG A 9 7.71 11.89 1.34
CA ARG A 9 6.83 10.94 2.04
C ARG A 9 6.18 11.55 3.26
N LYS A 10 6.92 12.40 4.01
CA LYS A 10 6.44 13.05 5.24
C LYS A 10 5.13 13.81 5.06
N VAL A 11 4.89 14.37 3.88
CA VAL A 11 3.65 15.07 3.51
C VAL A 11 2.40 14.18 3.69
N PHE A 12 2.55 12.86 3.58
CA PHE A 12 1.43 11.92 3.69
C PHE A 12 1.29 11.29 5.07
N ASN A 13 2.35 11.32 5.90
CA ASN A 13 2.42 10.50 7.11
C ASN A 13 1.28 10.77 8.11
N GLU A 14 0.93 12.02 8.35
CA GLU A 14 -0.11 12.37 9.34
C GLU A 14 -1.51 11.91 8.88
N ALA A 15 -1.81 12.04 7.59
CA ALA A 15 -3.10 11.57 7.04
C ALA A 15 -3.16 10.04 7.01
N LEU A 16 -2.06 9.38 6.63
CA LEU A 16 -1.97 7.93 6.60
C LEU A 16 -2.07 7.34 8.01
N ALA A 17 -1.41 7.94 9.00
CA ALA A 17 -1.46 7.49 10.40
C ALA A 17 -2.89 7.57 10.95
N ARG A 18 -3.59 8.67 10.70
CA ARG A 18 -5.00 8.82 11.08
C ARG A 18 -5.89 7.78 10.41
N CYS A 19 -5.73 7.56 9.11
CA CYS A 19 -6.52 6.56 8.38
C CYS A 19 -6.25 5.14 8.91
N ALA A 20 -4.99 4.80 9.16
CA ALA A 20 -4.60 3.48 9.63
C ALA A 20 -5.15 3.17 11.04
N ALA A 21 -5.31 4.17 11.90
CA ALA A 21 -5.85 4.00 13.25
C ALA A 21 -7.34 3.57 13.25
N GLU A 22 -8.07 3.86 12.17
CA GLU A 22 -9.51 3.55 12.06
C GLU A 22 -9.78 2.22 11.34
N ILE A 23 -8.79 1.65 10.64
CA ILE A 23 -8.96 0.41 9.87
C ILE A 23 -8.93 -0.80 10.80
N GLN A 24 -9.97 -1.62 10.79
CA GLN A 24 -10.13 -2.76 11.69
C GLN A 24 -9.95 -4.11 11.00
N ASN A 25 -10.15 -4.17 9.69
CA ASN A 25 -10.12 -5.42 8.93
C ASN A 25 -9.64 -5.25 7.49
N GLU A 26 -9.43 -6.38 6.82
CA GLU A 26 -8.96 -6.45 5.44
C GLU A 26 -9.90 -5.73 4.45
N GLY A 27 -11.23 -5.87 4.64
CA GLY A 27 -12.23 -5.26 3.76
C GLY A 27 -12.16 -3.73 3.78
N GLU A 28 -11.97 -3.15 4.97
CA GLU A 28 -11.80 -1.70 5.15
C GLU A 28 -10.49 -1.20 4.53
N LEU A 29 -9.38 -1.94 4.70
CA LEU A 29 -8.13 -1.60 4.06
C LEU A 29 -8.27 -1.59 2.53
N ASN A 30 -8.92 -2.60 1.97
CA ASN A 30 -9.21 -2.69 0.54
C ASN A 30 -10.07 -1.51 0.06
N TYR A 31 -11.09 -1.13 0.83
CA TYR A 31 -11.90 0.05 0.55
C TYR A 31 -11.06 1.34 0.56
N CYS A 32 -10.19 1.54 1.55
CA CYS A 32 -9.33 2.72 1.64
C CYS A 32 -8.41 2.86 0.41
N ILE A 33 -7.79 1.76 -0.03
CA ILE A 33 -6.95 1.74 -1.24
C ILE A 33 -7.77 2.12 -2.49
N TYR A 34 -8.95 1.53 -2.64
CA TYR A 34 -9.88 1.84 -3.73
C TYR A 34 -10.33 3.31 -3.71
N ALA A 35 -10.73 3.81 -2.54
CA ALA A 35 -11.21 5.17 -2.35
C ALA A 35 -10.12 6.20 -2.66
N MET A 36 -8.89 6.00 -2.18
CA MET A 36 -7.76 6.88 -2.48
C MET A 36 -7.51 7.00 -4.00
N CYS A 37 -7.54 5.88 -4.71
CA CYS A 37 -7.37 5.89 -6.16
C CYS A 37 -8.56 6.55 -6.87
N THR A 38 -9.79 6.31 -6.41
CA THR A 38 -11.00 6.96 -6.93
C THR A 38 -10.93 8.48 -6.78
N MET A 39 -10.53 8.98 -5.61
CA MET A 39 -10.36 10.41 -5.35
C MET A 39 -9.24 11.02 -6.23
N LEU A 40 -8.13 10.30 -6.41
CA LEU A 40 -7.05 10.74 -7.32
C LEU A 40 -7.55 10.89 -8.76
N ILE A 41 -8.32 9.93 -9.25
CA ILE A 41 -8.92 9.99 -10.59
C ILE A 41 -9.94 11.12 -10.68
N GLY A 42 -10.78 11.32 -9.66
CA GLY A 42 -11.71 12.45 -9.59
C GLY A 42 -11.01 13.81 -9.73
N ARG A 43 -9.87 13.98 -9.04
CA ARG A 43 -9.07 15.22 -9.11
C ARG A 43 -8.29 15.39 -10.41
N THR A 44 -7.82 14.30 -11.01
CA THR A 44 -6.89 14.37 -12.15
C THR A 44 -7.56 14.09 -13.50
N GLY A 45 -8.80 13.63 -13.52
CA GLY A 45 -9.56 13.27 -14.73
C GLY A 45 -9.39 11.81 -15.14
N LYS A 46 -10.47 11.20 -15.62
CA LYS A 46 -10.53 9.78 -16.00
C LYS A 46 -9.86 9.53 -17.34
N SER A 47 -8.97 8.54 -17.40
CA SER A 47 -8.42 7.98 -18.63
C SER A 47 -7.95 6.55 -18.36
N TYR A 48 -7.86 5.71 -19.40
CA TYR A 48 -7.34 4.36 -19.26
C TYR A 48 -5.93 4.36 -18.63
N ALA A 49 -5.04 5.24 -19.11
CA ALA A 49 -3.68 5.35 -18.60
C ALA A 49 -3.64 5.60 -17.08
N LYS A 50 -4.48 6.49 -16.56
CA LYS A 50 -4.53 6.80 -15.13
C LYS A 50 -5.17 5.69 -14.29
N LEU A 51 -6.20 5.03 -14.83
CA LEU A 51 -6.82 3.88 -14.17
C LEU A 51 -5.83 2.70 -14.09
N SER A 52 -5.14 2.41 -15.19
CA SER A 52 -4.10 1.39 -15.26
C SER A 52 -2.93 1.72 -14.33
N MET A 53 -2.49 2.98 -14.29
CA MET A 53 -1.47 3.46 -13.33
C MET A 53 -1.90 3.22 -11.87
N CYS A 54 -3.16 3.50 -11.50
CA CYS A 54 -3.64 3.24 -10.15
C CYS A 54 -3.61 1.74 -9.82
N SER A 55 -4.17 0.91 -10.72
CA SER A 55 -4.16 -0.55 -10.57
C SER A 55 -2.74 -1.11 -10.41
N GLY A 56 -1.82 -0.71 -11.29
CA GLY A 56 -0.42 -1.12 -11.22
C GLY A 56 0.28 -0.62 -9.95
N ALA A 57 -0.01 0.60 -9.49
CA ALA A 57 0.54 1.13 -8.26
C ALA A 57 0.10 0.32 -7.01
N MET A 58 -1.14 -0.18 -6.98
CA MET A 58 -1.62 -1.07 -5.91
C MET A 58 -0.80 -2.36 -5.87
N GLU A 59 -0.61 -3.02 -7.02
CA GLU A 59 0.14 -4.28 -7.12
C GLU A 59 1.61 -4.08 -6.71
N HIS A 60 2.25 -3.03 -7.21
CA HIS A 60 3.63 -2.73 -6.85
C HIS A 60 3.79 -2.43 -5.35
N ALA A 61 2.82 -1.75 -4.73
CA ALA A 61 2.83 -1.50 -3.30
C ALA A 61 2.67 -2.80 -2.49
N LYS A 62 1.77 -3.70 -2.91
CA LYS A 62 1.60 -5.04 -2.31
C LYS A 62 2.88 -5.85 -2.37
N LEU A 63 3.52 -5.93 -3.53
CA LEU A 63 4.76 -6.70 -3.73
C LEU A 63 5.92 -6.13 -2.88
N GLU A 64 6.08 -4.81 -2.81
CA GLU A 64 7.12 -4.21 -1.97
C GLU A 64 6.84 -4.38 -0.47
N TRP A 65 5.56 -4.35 -0.06
CA TRP A 65 5.17 -4.66 1.33
C TRP A 65 5.46 -6.13 1.67
N TYR A 66 5.06 -7.06 0.80
CA TYR A 66 5.38 -8.48 0.93
C TYR A 66 6.89 -8.66 1.14
N ARG A 67 7.71 -8.13 0.22
CA ARG A 67 9.16 -8.28 0.25
C ARG A 67 9.82 -7.68 1.50
N ARG A 68 9.30 -6.56 2.01
CA ARG A 68 9.91 -5.84 3.15
C ARG A 68 9.34 -6.21 4.51
N GLN A 69 8.14 -6.77 4.57
CA GLN A 69 7.41 -6.97 5.83
C GLN A 69 7.02 -8.43 6.01
N LEU A 70 6.35 -9.02 5.03
CA LEU A 70 5.88 -10.40 5.16
C LEU A 70 7.03 -11.41 5.01
N ALA A 71 7.88 -11.28 4.00
CA ALA A 71 8.97 -12.23 3.77
C ALA A 71 9.94 -12.34 4.97
N PRO A 72 10.39 -11.24 5.61
CA PRO A 72 11.19 -11.37 6.84
C PRO A 72 10.47 -12.08 7.98
N TYR A 73 9.16 -11.87 8.13
CA TYR A 73 8.36 -12.58 9.12
C TYR A 73 8.22 -14.07 8.77
N GLU A 74 8.10 -14.41 7.48
CA GLU A 74 8.13 -15.81 7.02
C GLU A 74 9.48 -16.46 7.33
N ASP A 75 10.60 -15.77 7.11
CA ASP A 75 11.93 -16.25 7.49
C ASP A 75 12.05 -16.52 9.00
N GLU A 76 11.48 -15.64 9.84
CA GLU A 76 11.39 -15.86 11.30
C GLU A 76 10.58 -17.13 11.62
N LYS A 77 9.44 -17.33 10.95
CA LYS A 77 8.59 -18.51 11.18
C LYS A 77 9.21 -19.81 10.65
N ILE A 78 9.99 -19.75 9.58
CA ILE A 78 10.78 -20.88 9.07
C ILE A 78 11.83 -21.28 10.11
N ALA A 79 12.51 -20.31 10.73
CA ALA A 79 13.49 -20.60 11.78
C ALA A 79 12.84 -21.21 13.04
N GLU A 80 11.61 -20.81 13.38
CA GLU A 80 10.88 -21.30 14.55
C GLU A 80 10.22 -22.67 14.33
N HIS A 81 9.59 -22.89 13.18
CA HIS A 81 8.72 -24.04 12.95
C HIS A 81 9.26 -25.03 11.90
N GLY A 82 10.40 -24.72 11.29
CA GLY A 82 10.92 -25.43 10.13
C GLY A 82 10.38 -24.85 8.83
N ASP A 83 11.15 -25.06 7.77
CA ASP A 83 10.68 -24.80 6.41
C ASP A 83 9.65 -25.87 5.99
N ILE A 84 8.91 -25.59 4.92
CA ILE A 84 7.96 -26.52 4.31
C ILE A 84 8.64 -27.85 3.94
#